data_AF-A0A804R1H8-F1
#
_entry.id   AF-A0A804R1H8-F1
#
_cell.length_a   1.000
_cell.length_b   1.000
_cell.length_c   1.000
_cell.angle_alpha   90.00
_cell.angle_beta   90.00
_cell.angle_gamma   90.00
#
_symmetry.space_group_name_H-M   'P 1'
#
loop_
_entity.id
_entity.type
_entity.pdbx_description
1 polymer ?
#
loop_
_entity_poly.entity_id
_entity_poly.type
_entity_poly.pdbx_seq_one_letter_code
_entity_poly.pdbx_strand_id
1 'polypeptide(L)'
;MVKEFHVRNKYVSFTMDRIQDKEGQLKRDYKMLKAARQQSGSSWNEKRNVVEGPPTLWENQMVTFPKIKKFNNKATFPLFDALGELYD
;
A
#
# COMPACT_ATOMS: atom_id res chain seq x y z
N MET A 1 13.26 -1.05 17.16
CA MET A 1 12.55 -1.58 15.98
C MET A 1 13.12 -2.92 15.45
N VAL A 2 14.28 -2.98 14.77
CA VAL A 2 14.77 -4.26 14.17
C VAL A 2 15.21 -5.30 15.20
N LYS A 3 15.85 -4.88 16.31
CA LYS A 3 16.20 -5.80 17.41
C LYS A 3 14.94 -6.39 18.06
N GLU A 4 13.92 -5.58 18.31
CA GLU A 4 12.63 -6.05 18.85
C GLU A 4 11.91 -6.98 17.87
N PHE A 5 11.98 -6.70 16.56
CA PHE A 5 11.41 -7.59 15.55
C PHE A 5 12.03 -8.99 15.61
N HIS A 6 13.36 -9.09 15.68
CA HIS A 6 14.06 -10.38 15.80
C HIS A 6 13.78 -11.08 17.14
N VAL A 7 13.68 -10.32 18.23
CA VAL A 7 13.33 -10.88 19.54
C VAL A 7 11.90 -11.46 19.54
N ARG A 8 10.95 -10.79 18.89
CA ARG A 8 9.57 -11.26 18.76
C ARG A 8 9.42 -12.39 17.73
N ASN A 9 10.22 -12.40 16.68
CA ASN A 9 10.16 -13.37 15.58
C ASN A 9 11.47 -14.17 15.51
N LYS A 10 11.77 -14.95 16.56
CA LYS A 10 13.06 -15.66 16.72
C LYS A 10 13.47 -16.56 15.55
N TYR A 11 12.51 -17.01 14.73
CA TYR A 11 12.76 -17.88 13.57
C TYR A 11 12.87 -17.13 12.23
N VAL A 12 12.72 -15.80 12.25
CA VAL A 12 12.70 -14.97 11.05
C VAL A 12 13.98 -14.16 11.00
N SER A 13 14.88 -14.50 10.07
CA SER A 13 16.12 -13.76 9.80
C SER A 13 15.93 -12.81 8.63
N PHE A 14 15.36 -11.62 8.89
CA PHE A 14 15.37 -10.54 7.91
C PHE A 14 16.50 -9.57 8.24
N THR A 15 17.37 -9.31 7.27
CA THR A 15 18.36 -8.25 7.42
C THR A 15 17.65 -6.91 7.62
N MET A 16 18.32 -5.98 8.32
CA MET A 16 17.82 -4.62 8.52
C MET A 16 17.43 -3.97 7.18
N ASP A 17 18.27 -4.12 6.16
CA ASP A 17 18.02 -3.59 4.82
C ASP A 17 16.73 -4.16 4.21
N ARG A 18 16.44 -5.45 4.41
CA ARG A 18 15.22 -6.08 3.88
C ARG A 18 13.97 -5.59 4.60
N ILE A 19 14.05 -5.35 5.91
CA ILE A 19 12.94 -4.75 6.68
C ILE A 19 12.68 -3.33 6.19
N GLN A 20 13.74 -2.51 6.08
CA GLN A 20 13.63 -1.13 5.65
C GLN A 20 13.15 -0.99 4.20
N ASP A 21 13.61 -1.85 3.29
CA ASP A 21 13.11 -1.86 1.91
C ASP A 21 11.62 -2.23 1.86
N LYS A 22 11.20 -3.21 2.67
CA LYS A 22 9.78 -3.60 2.74
C LYS A 22 8.91 -2.49 3.33
N GLU A 23 9.35 -1.82 4.38
CA GLU A 23 8.69 -0.64 4.94
C GLU A 23 8.58 0.48 3.89
N GLY A 24 9.68 0.79 3.20
CA GLY A 24 9.70 1.77 2.13
C GLY A 24 8.74 1.42 0.99
N GLN A 25 8.64 0.14 0.64
CA GLN A 25 7.69 -0.34 -0.36
C GLN A 25 6.23 -0.19 0.10
N LEU A 26 5.92 -0.53 1.35
CA LEU A 26 4.58 -0.33 1.93
C LEU A 26 4.20 1.15 1.97
N LYS A 27 5.12 2.02 2.36
CA LYS A 27 4.90 3.48 2.38
C LYS A 27 4.62 4.04 0.99
N ARG A 28 5.34 3.59 -0.04
CA ARG A 28 5.09 3.97 -1.44
C ARG A 28 3.72 3.48 -1.91
N ASP A 29 3.38 2.23 -1.61
CA ASP A 29 2.10 1.63 -2.00
C ASP A 29 0.91 2.34 -1.34
N TYR A 30 1.02 2.64 -0.05
CA TYR A 30 0.04 3.43 0.68
C TYR A 30 -0.19 4.80 0.04
N LYS A 31 0.88 5.55 -0.26
CA LYS A 31 0.77 6.86 -0.91
C LYS A 31 0.04 6.81 -2.25
N MET A 32 0.35 5.81 -3.08
CA MET A 32 -0.34 5.63 -4.37
C MET A 32 -1.84 5.35 -4.19
N LEU A 33 -2.18 4.44 -3.27
CA LEU A 33 -3.58 4.10 -2.99
C LEU A 33 -4.34 5.26 -2.34
N LYS A 34 -3.69 6.06 -1.50
CA LYS A 34 -4.27 7.25 -0.88
C LYS A 34 -4.65 8.28 -1.96
N ALA A 35 -3.75 8.53 -2.91
CA ALA A 35 -4.03 9.41 -4.04
C ALA A 35 -5.19 8.88 -4.91
N ALA A 36 -5.25 7.56 -5.17
CA ALA A 36 -6.36 6.95 -5.90
C ALA A 36 -7.71 7.09 -5.17
N ARG A 37 -7.76 6.91 -3.84
CA ARG A 37 -8.98 7.11 -3.02
C ARG A 37 -9.47 8.56 -2.98
N GLN A 38 -8.61 9.52 -3.32
CA GLN A 38 -8.97 10.94 -3.38
C GLN A 38 -9.54 11.35 -4.74
N GLN A 39 -9.47 10.47 -5.75
CA GLN A 39 -10.05 10.75 -7.07
C GLN A 39 -11.57 10.61 -7.05
N SER A 40 -12.25 11.49 -7.79
CA SER A 40 -13.68 11.36 -8.05
C SER A 40 -14.01 10.04 -8.76
N GLY A 41 -15.09 9.39 -8.33
CA GLY A 41 -15.50 8.08 -8.83
C GLY A 41 -14.70 6.91 -8.26
N SER A 42 -13.76 7.16 -7.33
CA SER A 42 -13.17 6.10 -6.53
C SER A 42 -14.11 5.65 -5.41
N SER A 43 -14.08 4.36 -5.08
CA SER A 43 -14.69 3.80 -3.89
C SER A 43 -13.70 2.82 -3.24
N TRP A 44 -13.93 2.49 -1.97
CA TRP A 44 -13.14 1.49 -1.26
C TRP A 44 -14.01 0.28 -0.96
N ASN A 45 -13.57 -0.88 -1.43
CA ASN A 45 -14.21 -2.15 -1.12
C ASN A 45 -13.63 -2.71 0.18
N GLU A 46 -14.31 -2.44 1.30
CA GLU A 46 -13.88 -2.87 2.65
C GLU A 46 -13.63 -4.38 2.75
N LYS A 47 -14.48 -5.21 2.13
CA LYS A 47 -14.35 -6.67 2.20
C LYS A 47 -13.10 -7.18 1.49
N ARG A 48 -12.72 -6.52 0.39
CA ARG A 48 -11.58 -6.93 -0.43
C ARG A 48 -10.32 -6.12 -0.12
N ASN A 49 -10.43 -5.02 0.62
CA ASN A 49 -9.39 -4.01 0.80
C ASN A 49 -8.81 -3.54 -0.54
N VAL A 50 -9.68 -3.14 -1.46
CA VAL A 50 -9.31 -2.73 -2.83
C VAL A 50 -9.94 -1.37 -3.12
N VAL A 51 -9.17 -0.48 -3.77
CA VAL A 51 -9.74 0.71 -4.40
C VAL A 51 -10.48 0.24 -5.65
N GLU A 52 -11.76 0.61 -5.77
CA GLU A 52 -12.57 0.37 -6.95
C GLU A 52 -12.81 1.69 -7.69
N GLY A 53 -12.85 1.64 -9.01
CA GLY A 53 -13.05 2.84 -9.81
C GLY A 53 -13.05 2.57 -11.31
N PRO A 54 -13.51 3.56 -12.12
CA PRO A 54 -13.57 3.43 -13.57
C PRO A 54 -12.17 3.32 -14.19
N PRO A 55 -12.03 2.77 -15.40
CA PRO A 55 -10.73 2.67 -16.08
C PRO A 55 -9.99 4.02 -16.17
N THR A 56 -10.73 5.10 -16.42
CA THR A 56 -10.20 6.48 -16.52
C THR A 56 -9.52 6.96 -15.23
N LEU A 57 -10.01 6.55 -14.06
CA LEU A 57 -9.35 6.85 -12.79
C LEU A 57 -7.95 6.23 -12.76
N TRP A 58 -7.83 4.97 -13.16
CA TRP A 58 -6.56 4.26 -13.13
C TRP A 58 -5.59 4.76 -14.19
N GLU A 59 -6.08 5.11 -15.38
CA GLU A 59 -5.30 5.72 -16.45
C GLU A 59 -4.67 7.05 -15.98
N ASN A 60 -5.47 7.92 -15.34
CA ASN A 60 -4.98 9.17 -14.78
C ASN A 60 -3.94 8.95 -13.67
N GLN A 61 -4.18 7.99 -12.78
CA GLN A 61 -3.23 7.68 -11.71
C GLN A 61 -1.93 7.07 -12.23
N MET A 62 -1.97 6.30 -13.32
CA MET A 62 -0.77 5.71 -13.92
C MET A 62 0.18 6.75 -14.53
N VAL A 63 -0.30 7.95 -14.88
CA VAL A 63 0.55 9.07 -15.31
C VAL A 63 1.47 9.53 -14.18
N THR A 64 0.93 9.68 -12.97
CA THR A 64 1.68 10.15 -11.79
C THR A 64 2.43 9.00 -11.10
N PHE A 65 1.81 7.82 -11.06
CA PHE A 65 2.28 6.64 -10.36
C PHE A 65 2.26 5.42 -11.28
N PRO A 66 3.24 5.24 -12.18
CA PRO A 66 3.23 4.12 -13.13
C PRO A 66 3.08 2.74 -12.48
N LYS A 67 3.63 2.59 -11.26
CA LYS A 67 3.55 1.35 -10.47
C LYS A 67 2.17 1.08 -9.86
N ILE A 68 1.23 2.03 -9.89
CA ILE A 68 -0.13 1.84 -9.36
C ILE A 68 -0.94 0.82 -10.18
N LYS A 69 -0.54 0.54 -11.42
CA LYS A 69 -1.18 -0.44 -12.31
C LYS A 69 -1.43 -1.79 -11.63
N LYS A 70 -0.55 -2.20 -10.71
CA LYS A 70 -0.71 -3.45 -9.94
C LYS A 70 -1.98 -3.49 -9.08
N PHE A 71 -2.52 -2.33 -8.68
CA PHE A 71 -3.70 -2.21 -7.84
C PHE A 71 -5.01 -2.09 -8.60
N ASN A 72 -4.98 -1.83 -9.92
CA ASN A 72 -6.15 -1.55 -10.74
C ASN A 72 -7.27 -2.60 -10.59
N ASN A 73 -8.22 -2.33 -9.68
CA ASN A 73 -9.35 -3.19 -9.28
C ASN A 73 -8.99 -4.65 -8.90
N LYS A 74 -7.71 -4.94 -8.61
CA LYS A 74 -7.18 -6.32 -8.50
C LYS A 74 -6.49 -6.61 -7.19
N ALA A 75 -5.44 -5.85 -6.85
CA ALA A 75 -4.60 -6.19 -5.71
C ALA A 75 -5.18 -5.64 -4.40
N THR A 76 -5.43 -6.55 -3.47
CA THR A 76 -5.79 -6.27 -2.08
C THR A 76 -4.64 -5.59 -1.34
N PHE A 77 -4.97 -4.59 -0.52
CA PHE A 77 -4.03 -3.87 0.33
C PHE A 77 -4.62 -3.70 1.74
N PRO A 78 -4.59 -4.75 2.58
CA PRO A 78 -5.29 -4.79 3.87
C PRO A 78 -4.62 -3.94 4.95
N LEU A 79 -3.45 -3.36 4.67
CA LEU A 79 -2.72 -2.50 5.57
C LEU A 79 -3.05 -1.02 5.36
N PHE A 80 -4.07 -0.68 4.57
CA PHE A 80 -4.35 0.72 4.22
C PHE A 80 -4.62 1.58 5.46
N ASP A 81 -5.57 1.18 6.30
CA ASP A 81 -5.96 1.98 7.47
C ASP A 81 -4.86 2.02 8.53
N ALA A 82 -4.22 0.87 8.80
CA ALA A 82 -3.10 0.79 9.74
C ALA A 82 -1.91 1.66 9.32
N LEU A 83 -1.64 1.80 8.01
CA LEU A 83 -0.60 2.71 7.52
C LEU A 83 -1.07 4.17 7.54
N GLY A 84 -2.38 4.43 7.45
CA GLY A 84 -2.96 5.74 7.69
C GLY A 84 -2.71 6.22 9.12
N GLU A 85 -3.02 5.40 10.11
CA GLU A 85 -2.75 5.72 11.54
C GLU A 85 -1.27 6.01 11.84
N LEU A 86 -0.35 5.44 11.04
CA LEU A 86 1.08 5.59 11.24
C LEU A 86 1.67 6.81 10.52
N TYR A 87 1.14 7.19 9.36
CA TYR A 87 1.76 8.17 8.46
C TYR A 87 0.96 9.45 8.24
N ASP A 88 -0.29 9.52 8.67
CA ASP A 88 -1.15 10.69 8.59
C ASP A 88 -1.33 11.35 9.97
#